data_AF-A0A655FY19-F1
#
_entry.id   AF-A0A655FY19-F1
#
_cell.length_a   1.000
_cell.length_b   1.000
_cell.length_c   1.000
_cell.angle_alpha   90.00
_cell.angle_beta   90.00
_cell.angle_gamma   90.00
#
_symmetry.space_group_name_H-M   'P 1'
#
loop_
_entity.id
_entity.type
_entity.pdbx_description
1 polymer ?
#
loop_
_entity_poly.entity_id
_entity_poly.type
_entity_poly.pdbx_seq_one_letter_code
_entity_poly.pdbx_strand_id
1 'polypeptide(L)' 'MTASSADDVPRGISFLLNRNRLNVAVSRAQYAAVIVRSELLTQYLPATPDGLVDLGAFLGLTSTS' A
#
# COMPACT_ATOMS: atom_id res chain seq x y z
N MET A 1 -6.02 -2.26 8.82
CA MET A 1 -5.40 -0.92 8.86
C MET A 1 -5.92 -0.17 7.66
N THR A 2 -6.43 1.04 7.86
CA THR A 2 -7.14 1.80 6.82
C THR A 2 -6.82 3.27 7.03
N ALA A 3 -6.53 3.97 5.93
CA ALA A 3 -6.40 5.42 5.88
C ALA A 3 -6.79 5.88 4.48
N SER A 4 -7.23 7.14 4.37
CA SER A 4 -7.67 7.72 3.11
C SER A 4 -6.63 8.66 2.49
N SER A 5 -5.72 9.21 3.31
CA SER A 5 -4.56 10.00 2.92
C SER A 5 -3.30 9.53 3.65
N ALA A 6 -2.11 9.84 3.09
CA ALA A 6 -0.84 9.65 3.78
C ALA A 6 -0.72 10.53 5.04
N ASP A 7 -1.38 11.70 5.05
CA ASP A 7 -1.38 12.64 6.18
C ASP A 7 -2.17 12.11 7.38
N ASP A 8 -3.12 11.21 7.15
CA ASP A 8 -3.97 10.60 8.19
C ASP A 8 -3.26 9.47 8.95
N VAL A 9 -1.98 9.20 8.66
CA VAL A 9 -1.24 8.04 9.17
C VAL A 9 -0.23 8.45 10.23
N PRO A 10 -0.57 8.39 11.54
CA PRO A 10 0.32 8.83 12.60
C PRO A 10 1.63 8.02 12.73
N ARG A 11 1.74 6.86 12.07
CA ARG A 11 2.98 6.05 12.03
C ARG A 11 3.69 6.08 10.67
N GLY A 12 3.29 7.00 9.79
CA GLY A 12 3.79 7.09 8.43
C GLY A 12 3.22 6.04 7.48
N ILE A 13 3.16 6.41 6.20
CA ILE A 13 2.57 5.63 5.12
C ILE A 13 3.29 4.30 4.85
N SER A 14 4.58 4.20 5.18
CA SER A 14 5.39 2.98 5.08
C SER A 14 4.80 1.81 5.86
N PHE A 15 4.08 2.09 6.95
CA PHE A 15 3.39 1.06 7.72
C PHE A 15 2.23 0.42 6.95
N LEU A 16 1.51 1.20 6.14
CA LEU A 16 0.40 0.72 5.30
C LEU A 16 0.91 0.00 4.05
N LEU A 17 1.97 0.52 3.42
CA LEU A 17 2.54 -0.03 2.19
C LEU A 17 3.52 -1.18 2.42
N ASN A 18 3.70 -1.58 3.68
CA ASN A 18 4.64 -2.64 4.04
C ASN A 18 4.34 -3.94 3.27
N ARG A 19 5.29 -4.32 2.41
CA ARG A 19 5.17 -5.50 1.55
C ARG A 19 4.90 -6.80 2.30
N ASN A 20 5.55 -7.00 3.46
CA ASN A 20 5.35 -8.22 4.25
C ASN A 20 3.90 -8.34 4.74
N ARG A 21 3.31 -7.22 5.16
CA ARG A 21 1.90 -7.18 5.60
C ARG A 21 0.93 -7.42 4.45
N LEU A 22 1.19 -6.83 3.29
CA LEU A 22 0.37 -7.04 2.09
C LEU A 22 0.46 -8.48 1.58
N ASN A 23 1.67 -9.06 1.53
CA ASN A 23 1.86 -10.45 1.12
C ASN A 23 1.10 -11.42 2.03
N VAL A 24 1.15 -11.22 3.34
CA VAL A 24 0.39 -12.04 4.29
C VAL A 24 -1.12 -11.86 4.07
N ALA A 25 -1.61 -10.64 3.88
CA ALA A 25 -3.04 -10.39 3.67
C ALA A 25 -3.55 -11.04 2.37
N VAL A 26 -2.81 -10.89 1.27
CA VAL A 26 -3.19 -11.40 -0.05
C VAL A 26 -3.07 -12.93 -0.11
N SER A 27 -1.98 -13.51 0.40
CA SER A 27 -1.74 -14.96 0.32
C SER A 27 -2.72 -15.82 1.14
N ARG A 28 -3.48 -15.21 2.07
CA ARG A 28 -4.48 -15.90 2.88
C ARG A 28 -5.84 -16.01 2.19
N ALA A 29 -6.05 -15.28 1.10
CA ALA A 29 -7.27 -15.39 0.31
C ALA A 29 -7.31 -16.72 -0.45
N GLN A 30 -8.40 -17.48 -0.30
CA GLN A 30 -8.57 -18.76 -1.00
C GLN A 30 -9.18 -18.60 -2.39
N TYR A 31 -10.13 -17.67 -2.53
CA TYR A 31 -10.90 -17.48 -3.76
C TYR A 31 -10.65 -16.13 -4.42
N ALA A 32 -10.64 -15.04 -3.64
CA ALA A 32 -10.41 -13.69 -4.16
C ALA A 32 -9.79 -12.80 -3.09
N ALA A 33 -8.85 -11.95 -3.49
CA ALA A 33 -8.31 -10.85 -2.70
C ALA A 33 -8.77 -9.53 -3.31
N VAL A 34 -9.57 -8.75 -2.56
CA VAL A 34 -10.06 -7.45 -3.00
C VAL A 34 -9.31 -6.36 -2.24
N ILE A 35 -8.64 -5.47 -2.98
CA ILE A 35 -7.93 -4.32 -2.41
C ILE A 35 -8.76 -3.08 -2.68
N VAL A 36 -9.25 -2.45 -1.61
CA VAL A 36 -9.92 -1.15 -1.68
C VAL A 36 -8.92 -0.10 -1.23
N ARG A 37 -8.64 0.89 -2.09
CA ARG A 37 -7.71 1.99 -1.80
C ARG A 37 -8.28 3.35 -2.23
N SER A 38 -7.86 4.39 -1.52
CA SER A 38 -7.97 5.78 -1.97
C SER A 38 -6.83 6.10 -2.94
N GLU A 39 -7.08 6.89 -3.98
CA GLU A 39 -6.02 7.37 -4.87
C GLU A 39 -5.04 8.31 -4.15
N LEU A 40 -5.55 9.11 -3.21
CA LEU A 40 -4.75 10.03 -2.40
C LEU A 40 -3.69 9.30 -1.57
N LEU A 41 -3.90 8.03 -1.24
CA LEU A 41 -2.95 7.20 -0.49
C LEU A 41 -1.63 6.99 -1.25
N THR A 42 -1.66 7.11 -2.58
CA THR A 42 -0.50 6.95 -3.47
C THR A 42 0.01 8.26 -4.05
N GLN A 43 -0.66 9.38 -3.78
CA GLN A 43 -0.30 10.71 -4.27
C GLN A 43 0.69 11.41 -3.32
N TYR A 44 1.83 10.80 -3.09
CA TYR A 44 2.92 11.41 -2.33
C TYR A 44 4.26 10.93 -2.87
N LEU A 45 5.32 11.70 -2.62
CA LEU A 45 6.69 11.30 -2.98
C LEU A 45 7.43 10.85 -1.71
N PRO A 46 7.79 9.56 -1.59
CA PRO A 46 8.64 9.10 -0.50
C PRO A 46 10.00 9.81 -0.51
N ALA A 47 10.50 10.18 0.67
CA ALA A 47 11.79 10.84 0.83
C ALA A 47 12.99 9.87 0.78
N THR A 48 12.74 8.55 0.76
CA THR A 48 13.77 7.51 0.78
C THR A 48 13.63 6.56 -0.41
N PRO A 49 14.74 5.98 -0.92
CA PRO A 49 14.69 4.97 -1.97
C PRO A 49 13.82 3.76 -1.59
N ASP A 50 13.91 3.28 -0.35
CA ASP A 50 13.10 2.15 0.13
C ASP A 50 11.60 2.48 0.08
N GLY A 51 11.22 3.71 0.44
CA GLY A 51 9.83 4.14 0.36
C GLY A 51 9.31 4.21 -1.08
N LEU A 52 10.17 4.53 -2.05
CA LEU A 52 9.82 4.47 -3.47
C LEU A 52 9.61 3.03 -3.95
N VAL A 53 10.43 2.09 -3.48
CA VAL A 53 10.27 0.66 -3.78
C VAL A 53 8.96 0.13 -3.21
N ASP A 54 8.63 0.46 -1.96
CA ASP A 54 7.36 0.05 -1.34
C ASP A 54 6.14 0.63 -2.07
N LEU A 55 6.19 1.93 -2.42
CA LEU A 55 5.13 2.57 -3.20
C LEU A 55 4.98 1.95 -4.59
N GLY A 56 6.09 1.72 -5.30
CA GLY A 56 6.08 1.08 -6.61
C GLY A 56 5.52 -0.35 -6.58
N ALA A 57 5.89 -1.14 -5.57
CA ALA A 57 5.36 -2.47 -5.36
C ALA A 57 3.85 -2.45 -5.10
N PHE A 58 3.36 -1.50 -4.29
CA PHE A 58 1.93 -1.35 -4.03
C PHE A 58 1.15 -0.90 -5.27
N LEU A 59 1.71 0.01 -6.06
CA LEU A 59 1.12 0.44 -7.34
C LEU A 59 1.03 -0.72 -8.33
N GLY A 60 2.09 -1.51 -8.47
CA GLY A 60 2.08 -2.70 -9.33
C GLY A 60 1.08 -3.78 -8.88
N LEU A 61 0.86 -3.92 -7.57
CA LEU A 61 -0.16 -4.84 -7.03
C LEU A 61 -1.59 -4.37 -7.31
N THR A 62 -1.81 -3.05 -7.43
CA THR A 62 -3.15 -2.45 -7.54
C THR A 62 -3.46 -1.86 -8.91
N SER A 63 -2.53 -1.93 -9.87
CA SER A 63 -2.78 -1.58 -11.26
C SER A 63 -3.72 -2.61 -11.89
N THR A 64 -4.88 -2.17 -12.36
CA THR A 64 -5.84 -2.99 -13.08
C THR A 64 -5.34 -3.20 -14.52
N SER A 65 -5.22 -4.45 -14.97
CA SER A 65 -5.10 -4.79 -16.40
C SER A 65 -6.39 -4.51 -17.16
#